data_AF-X1QPE3-F1
#
_entry.id   AF-X1QPE3-F1
#
_cell.length_a   1.000
_cell.length_b   1.000
_cell.length_c   1.000
_cell.angle_alpha   90.00
_cell.angle_beta   90.00
_cell.angle_gamma   90.00
#
_symmetry.space_group_name_H-M   'P 1'
#
loop_
_entity.id
_entity.type
_entity.pdbx_description
1 polymer ?
#
loop_
_entity_poly.entity_id
_entity_poly.type
_entity_poly.pdbx_seq_one_letter_code
_entity_poly.pdbx_strand_id
1 'polypeptide(L)'
;YFLTRELSFGQDGSFTDPAFIKRYNGDLSNDIGNLVSRTLAMITKYREGVIPAKAASPEFEKAWEETKKSTLELIGQFKISECLIKVWEFINKANKHIEDSQPWTLAKTFGKCLAYPTDFL
;
A
#
# COMPACT_ATOMS: atom_id res chain seq x y z
N TYR A 1 -0.41 -12.23 -10.31
CA TYR A 1 -1.37 -11.60 -9.39
C TYR A 1 -2.75 -12.25 -9.49
N PHE A 2 -3.50 -12.09 -10.59
CA PHE A 2 -4.88 -12.59 -10.69
C PHE A 2 -5.04 -14.06 -10.29
N LEU A 3 -4.27 -14.96 -10.90
CA LEU A 3 -4.36 -16.40 -10.61
C LEU A 3 -4.14 -16.71 -9.13
N THR A 4 -3.11 -16.14 -8.52
CA THR A 4 -2.77 -16.37 -7.11
C THR A 4 -3.74 -15.68 -6.13
N ARG A 5 -4.43 -14.64 -6.58
CA ARG A 5 -5.38 -13.86 -5.78
C ARG A 5 -6.78 -14.45 -5.81
N GLU A 6 -7.23 -14.87 -6.98
CA GLU A 6 -8.60 -15.32 -7.23
C GLU A 6 -8.73 -16.83 -7.03
N LEU A 7 -7.68 -17.60 -7.30
CA LEU A 7 -7.69 -19.05 -7.13
C LEU A 7 -7.19 -19.41 -5.73
N SER A 8 -8.08 -19.98 -4.92
CA SER A 8 -7.71 -20.67 -3.69
C SER A 8 -7.17 -22.06 -4.04
N PHE A 9 -6.00 -22.41 -3.50
CA PHE A 9 -5.45 -23.75 -3.69
C PHE A 9 -6.44 -24.81 -3.17
N GLY A 10 -6.75 -25.80 -4.02
CA GLY A 10 -7.68 -26.88 -3.69
C GLY A 10 -9.15 -26.60 -4.03
N GLN A 11 -9.48 -25.45 -4.60
CA GLN A 11 -10.82 -25.15 -5.12
C GLN A 11 -10.77 -24.89 -6.63
N ASP A 12 -11.83 -25.29 -7.33
CA ASP A 12 -12.03 -24.90 -8.73
C ASP A 12 -12.31 -23.40 -8.78
N GLY A 13 -11.45 -22.65 -9.46
CA GLY A 13 -11.69 -21.24 -9.73
C GLY A 13 -11.99 -20.98 -11.19
N SER A 14 -12.85 -19.99 -11.44
CA SER A 14 -13.27 -19.60 -12.79
C SER A 14 -12.46 -18.41 -13.28
N PHE A 15 -11.79 -18.58 -14.42
CA PHE A 15 -11.19 -17.47 -15.14
C PHE A 15 -12.22 -16.85 -16.08
N THR A 16 -12.41 -15.53 -15.99
CA THR A 16 -13.19 -14.76 -16.97
C THR A 16 -12.50 -13.44 -17.24
N ASP A 17 -12.54 -12.96 -18.49
CA ASP A 17 -11.95 -11.67 -18.87
C ASP A 17 -12.50 -10.51 -18.01
N PRO A 18 -13.82 -10.41 -17.71
CA PRO A 18 -14.33 -9.36 -16.85
C PRO A 18 -13.76 -9.40 -15.42
N ALA A 19 -13.59 -10.59 -14.83
CA ALA A 19 -12.99 -10.73 -13.50
C ALA A 19 -11.52 -10.31 -13.50
N PHE A 20 -10.78 -10.71 -14.53
CA PHE A 20 -9.38 -10.30 -14.71
C PHE A 20 -9.25 -8.78 -14.82
N ILE A 21 -10.03 -8.14 -15.70
CA ILE A 21 -10.00 -6.69 -15.90
C ILE A 21 -10.38 -5.97 -14.61
N LYS A 22 -11.39 -6.44 -13.88
CA LYS A 22 -11.83 -5.84 -12.61
C LYS A 22 -10.69 -5.85 -11.59
N ARG A 23 -10.03 -6.99 -11.39
CA ARG A 23 -8.91 -7.13 -10.44
C ARG A 23 -7.70 -6.31 -10.87
N TYR A 24 -7.37 -6.32 -12.15
CA TYR A 24 -6.26 -5.54 -12.67
C TYR A 24 -6.47 -4.04 -12.44
N ASN A 25 -7.65 -3.53 -12.81
CA ASN A 25 -7.94 -2.11 -12.68
C ASN A 25 -8.15 -1.67 -11.23
N GLY A 26 -8.89 -2.44 -10.43
CA GLY A 26 -9.14 -2.12 -9.03
C GLY A 26 -7.88 -2.25 -8.20
N ASP A 27 -7.35 -3.46 -8.10
CA ASP A 27 -6.33 -3.77 -7.12
C ASP A 27 -4.96 -3.18 -7.52
N LEU A 28 -4.57 -3.29 -8.80
CA LEU A 28 -3.24 -2.87 -9.24
C LEU A 28 -3.20 -1.40 -9.68
N SER A 29 -4.07 -1.01 -10.62
CA SER A 29 -4.06 0.36 -11.15
C SER A 29 -4.57 1.38 -10.13
N ASN A 30 -5.69 1.10 -9.47
CA ASN A 30 -6.25 2.04 -8.49
C ASN A 30 -5.50 1.96 -7.16
N ASP A 31 -5.51 0.83 -6.44
CA ASP A 31 -5.03 0.84 -5.05
C ASP A 31 -3.51 1.03 -4.96
N ILE A 32 -2.74 0.11 -5.55
CA ILE A 32 -1.27 0.19 -5.52
C ILE A 32 -0.76 1.35 -6.38
N GLY A 33 -1.31 1.50 -7.58
CA GLY A 33 -0.89 2.54 -8.52
C GLY A 33 -1.08 3.95 -7.96
N ASN A 34 -2.21 4.23 -7.30
CA ASN A 34 -2.42 5.52 -6.64
C ASN A 34 -1.47 5.71 -5.47
N LEU A 35 -1.24 4.68 -4.64
CA LEU A 35 -0.34 4.78 -3.50
C LEU A 35 1.08 5.16 -3.96
N VAL A 36 1.64 4.41 -4.91
CA VAL A 36 2.99 4.65 -5.43
C VAL A 36 3.09 6.04 -6.07
N SER A 37 2.11 6.41 -6.91
CA SER A 37 2.09 7.70 -7.60
C SER A 37 2.03 8.87 -6.63
N ARG A 38 1.14 8.80 -5.62
CA ARG A 38 0.99 9.83 -4.58
C ARG A 38 2.27 9.95 -3.75
N THR A 39 2.81 8.84 -3.25
CA THR A 39 4.04 8.84 -2.44
C THR A 39 5.22 9.43 -3.20
N LEU A 40 5.43 9.02 -4.46
CA LEU A 40 6.52 9.56 -5.27
C LEU A 40 6.35 11.06 -5.53
N ALA A 41 5.12 11.50 -5.83
CA ALA A 41 4.83 12.92 -6.04
C ALA A 41 5.09 13.75 -4.78
N MET A 42 4.75 13.24 -3.58
CA MET A 42 5.02 13.91 -2.32
C MET A 42 6.51 14.03 -2.02
N ILE A 43 7.26 12.93 -2.17
CA ILE A 43 8.72 12.93 -1.97
C ILE A 43 9.37 13.95 -2.93
N THR A 44 8.98 13.93 -4.20
CA THR A 44 9.53 14.84 -5.21
C THR A 44 9.18 16.31 -4.93
N LYS A 45 7.91 16.60 -4.62
CA LYS A 45 7.41 17.98 -4.47
C LYS A 45 7.77 18.61 -3.13
N TYR A 46 7.72 17.84 -2.04
CA TYR A 46 7.79 18.36 -0.67
C TYR A 46 9.14 18.06 0.01
N ARG A 47 9.91 17.10 -0.50
CA ARG A 47 11.21 16.69 0.07
C ARG A 47 12.37 16.76 -0.94
N GLU A 48 12.16 17.35 -2.11
CA GLU A 48 13.19 17.49 -3.16
C GLU A 48 13.81 16.15 -3.59
N GLY A 49 13.03 15.06 -3.54
CA GLY A 49 13.51 13.73 -3.87
C GLY A 49 14.26 13.02 -2.73
N VAL A 50 14.42 13.64 -1.56
CA VAL A 50 15.12 13.06 -0.41
C VAL A 50 14.16 12.25 0.46
N ILE A 51 14.51 10.99 0.70
CA ILE A 51 13.75 10.11 1.60
C ILE A 51 14.19 10.40 3.05
N PRO A 52 13.27 10.69 3.98
CA PRO A 52 13.63 10.95 5.37
C PRO A 52 14.10 9.68 6.08
N ALA A 53 15.09 9.83 6.97
CA ALA A 53 15.72 8.71 7.70
C ALA A 53 14.80 8.02 8.71
N LYS A 54 13.81 8.75 9.25
CA LYS A 54 12.66 8.20 9.97
C LYS A 54 11.46 8.48 9.09
N ALA A 55 10.74 7.46 8.65
CA ALA A 55 9.61 7.65 7.73
C ALA A 55 8.31 7.12 8.32
N ALA A 56 8.35 6.01 9.05
CA ALA A 56 7.14 5.40 9.60
C ALA A 56 6.84 5.90 11.02
N SER A 57 5.58 6.21 11.28
CA SER A 57 5.09 6.32 12.66
C SER A 57 5.20 4.95 13.35
N PRO A 58 5.33 4.90 14.69
CA PRO A 58 5.38 3.61 15.42
C PRO A 58 4.16 2.72 15.13
N GLU A 59 3.01 3.33 14.85
CA GLU A 59 1.80 2.61 14.47
C GLU A 59 1.93 1.93 13.10
N PHE A 60 2.50 2.62 12.11
CA PHE A 60 2.72 2.07 10.78
C PHE A 60 3.80 1.01 10.76
N GLU A 61 4.88 1.21 11.52
CA GLU A 61 5.94 0.22 11.68
C GLU A 61 5.40 -1.06 12.32
N LYS A 62 4.59 -0.94 13.38
CA LYS A 62 3.89 -2.07 13.99
C LYS A 62 2.96 -2.77 12.99
N ALA A 63 2.14 -2.01 12.26
CA ALA A 63 1.22 -2.57 11.27
C ALA A 63 1.98 -3.33 10.17
N TRP A 64 3.11 -2.79 9.71
CA TRP A 64 3.97 -3.44 8.72
C TRP A 64 4.56 -4.75 9.24
N GLU A 65 5.09 -4.77 10.47
CA GLU A 65 5.65 -5.99 11.06
C GLU A 65 4.57 -7.05 11.30
N GLU A 66 3.37 -6.66 11.70
CA GLU A 66 2.21 -7.57 11.82
C GLU A 66 1.80 -8.16 10.46
N THR A 67 1.69 -7.31 9.43
CA THR A 67 1.41 -7.76 8.05
C THR A 67 2.49 -8.71 7.59
N LYS A 68 3.77 -8.36 7.72
CA LYS A 68 4.91 -9.19 7.30
C LYS A 68 4.88 -10.56 7.97
N LYS A 69 4.71 -10.60 9.30
CA LYS A 69 4.60 -11.85 10.04
C LYS A 69 3.46 -12.73 9.53
N SER A 70 2.24 -12.17 9.44
CA SER A 70 1.07 -12.91 8.96
C SER A 70 1.24 -13.42 7.53
N THR A 71 1.85 -12.60 6.66
CA THR A 71 2.09 -12.94 5.26
C THR A 71 3.06 -14.12 5.13
N LEU A 72 4.14 -14.13 5.93
CA LEU A 72 5.11 -15.23 5.96
C LEU A 72 4.50 -16.53 6.47
N GLU A 73 3.67 -16.47 7.52
CA GLU A 73 2.94 -17.64 8.04
C GLU A 73 1.97 -18.23 7.00
N LEU A 74 1.25 -17.39 6.26
CA LEU A 74 0.31 -17.82 5.22
C LEU A 74 1.02 -18.41 4.01
N ILE A 75 2.16 -17.85 3.61
CA ILE A 75 3.01 -18.43 2.55
C ILE A 75 3.47 -19.83 2.94
N GLY A 76 3.91 -20.02 4.19
CA GLY A 76 4.32 -21.34 4.70
C GLY A 76 3.20 -22.39 4.70
N GLN A 77 1.94 -21.96 4.69
CA GLN A 77 0.75 -22.81 4.59
C GLN A 77 0.22 -22.95 3.16
N PHE A 78 0.92 -22.42 2.15
CA PHE A 78 0.46 -22.35 0.75
C PHE A 78 -0.85 -21.55 0.55
N LYS A 79 -1.21 -20.69 1.51
CA LYS A 79 -2.40 -19.83 1.48
C LYS A 79 -2.09 -18.50 0.79
N ILE A 80 -1.68 -18.56 -0.48
CA ILE A 80 -1.19 -17.39 -1.21
C ILE A 80 -2.29 -16.33 -1.42
N SER A 81 -3.54 -16.74 -1.68
CA SER A 81 -4.65 -15.78 -1.81
C SER A 81 -4.88 -14.99 -0.52
N GLU A 82 -4.88 -15.65 0.64
CA GLU A 82 -5.02 -15.01 1.95
C GLU A 82 -3.82 -14.09 2.26
N CYS A 83 -2.61 -14.51 1.88
CA CYS A 83 -1.41 -13.68 1.96
C CYS A 83 -1.59 -12.37 1.19
N LEU A 84 -2.10 -12.43 -0.04
CA LEU A 84 -2.37 -11.23 -0.84
C LEU A 84 -3.49 -10.35 -0.24
N ILE A 85 -4.48 -10.94 0.46
CA ILE A 85 -5.47 -10.16 1.23
C ILE A 85 -4.76 -9.31 2.28
N LYS A 86 -3.86 -9.90 3.06
CA LYS A 86 -3.13 -9.19 4.13
C LYS A 86 -2.27 -8.04 3.60
N VAL A 87 -1.64 -8.24 2.44
CA VAL A 87 -0.89 -7.18 1.76
C VAL A 87 -1.83 -6.04 1.33
N TRP A 88 -3.01 -6.35 0.79
CA TRP A 88 -4.00 -5.33 0.40
C TRP A 88 -4.61 -4.58 1.58
N GLU A 89 -4.82 -5.25 2.72
CA GLU A 89 -5.24 -4.59 3.96
C GLU A 89 -4.23 -3.49 4.37
N PHE A 90 -2.94 -3.77 4.27
CA PHE A 90 -1.88 -2.79 4.56
C PHE A 90 -1.85 -1.65 3.53
N ILE A 91 -1.95 -1.96 2.23
CA ILE A 91 -2.02 -0.95 1.16
C ILE A 91 -3.20 0.00 1.39
N ASN A 92 -4.36 -0.53 1.72
CA ASN A 92 -5.55 0.27 2.00
C ASN A 92 -5.37 1.14 3.24
N LYS A 93 -4.72 0.63 4.29
CA LYS A 93 -4.35 1.43 5.47
C LYS A 93 -3.41 2.58 5.09
N ALA A 94 -2.40 2.34 4.26
CA ALA A 94 -1.48 3.37 3.79
C ALA A 94 -2.18 4.43 2.92
N ASN A 95 -3.02 4.02 1.97
CA ASN A 95 -3.83 4.94 1.18
C ASN A 95 -4.73 5.82 2.06
N LYS A 96 -5.40 5.21 3.05
CA LYS A 96 -6.24 5.95 4.00
C LYS A 96 -5.42 6.95 4.82
N HIS A 97 -4.23 6.58 5.27
CA HIS A 97 -3.35 7.49 6.03
C HIS A 97 -2.91 8.71 5.21
N ILE A 98 -2.57 8.53 3.94
CA ILE A 98 -2.25 9.66 3.05
C ILE A 98 -3.47 10.58 2.91
N GLU A 99 -4.67 10.02 2.79
CA GLU A 99 -5.90 10.78 2.69
C GLU A 99 -6.22 11.56 3.98
N ASP A 100 -6.11 10.88 5.14
CA ASP A 100 -6.39 11.46 6.45
C ASP A 100 -5.33 12.52 6.85
N SER A 101 -4.07 12.33 6.44
CA SER A 101 -2.97 13.26 6.75
C SER A 101 -2.94 14.51 5.86
N GLN A 102 -3.67 14.51 4.73
CA GLN A 102 -3.78 15.62 3.78
C GLN A 102 -2.46 16.40 3.54
N PRO A 103 -1.38 15.73 3.11
CA PRO A 103 -0.04 16.31 3.02
C PRO A 103 0.03 17.52 2.07
N TRP A 104 -0.87 17.59 1.08
CA TRP A 104 -1.00 18.75 0.19
C TRP A 104 -1.47 20.02 0.90
N THR A 105 -2.27 19.90 1.95
CA THR A 105 -2.73 21.05 2.76
C THR A 105 -1.58 21.57 3.60
N LEU A 106 -0.84 20.66 4.24
CA LEU A 106 0.33 20.99 5.07
C LEU A 106 1.46 21.63 4.25
N ALA A 107 1.71 21.13 3.05
CA ALA A 107 2.69 21.71 2.13
C ALA A 107 2.34 23.16 1.74
N LYS A 108 1.05 23.47 1.56
CA LYS A 108 0.61 24.85 1.28
C LYS A 108 0.82 25.79 2.47
N THR A 109 0.67 25.28 3.70
CA THR A 109 0.82 26.09 4.92
C THR A 109 2.28 26.38 5.26
N PHE A 110 3.20 25.44 5.03
CA PHE A 110 4.59 25.55 5.48
C PHE A 110 5.65 25.61 4.35
N GLY A 111 5.27 25.49 3.07
CA GLY A 111 6.17 25.65 1.91
C GLY A 111 6.90 24.38 1.46
N LYS A 112 8.19 24.48 1.13
CA LYS A 112 9.09 23.33 0.95
C LYS A 112 10.02 23.29 2.16
N CYS A 113 9.97 22.24 2.96
CA CYS A 113 10.77 22.17 4.19
C CYS A 113 11.24 20.74 4.46
N LEU A 114 12.56 20.52 4.44
CA LEU A 114 13.13 19.21 4.78
C LEU A 114 12.85 18.79 6.23
N ALA A 115 12.41 19.71 7.09
CA ALA A 115 12.05 19.48 8.49
C ALA A 115 10.57 19.13 8.73
N TYR A 116 9.77 18.84 7.69
CA TYR A 116 8.41 18.33 7.89
C TYR A 116 8.40 17.12 8.84
N PRO A 117 7.44 17.02 9.76
CA PRO A 117 7.20 15.80 10.51
C PRO A 117 7.14 14.59 9.57
N THR A 118 7.72 13.48 10.00
CA THR A 118 7.91 12.30 9.17
C THR A 118 6.64 11.48 9.02
N ASP A 119 5.68 11.76 9.88
CA ASP A 119 4.46 11.01 10.15
C ASP A 119 3.44 11.07 8.99
N PHE A 120 3.76 11.79 7.90
CA PHE A 120 2.90 12.01 6.73
C PHE A 120 3.25 11.12 5.52
N LEU A 121 4.36 10.39 5.59
CA LEU A 121 4.71 9.31 4.64
C LEU A 121 4.24 7.97 5.18
#